data_AF-A0A5B7WTV1-F1
#
_entry.id   AF-A0A5B7WTV1-F1
#
_cell.length_a   1.000
_cell.length_b   1.000
_cell.length_c   1.000
_cell.angle_alpha   90.00
_cell.angle_beta   90.00
_cell.angle_gamma   90.00
#
_symmetry.space_group_name_H-M   'P 1'
#
loop_
_entity.id
_entity.type
_entity.pdbx_description
1 polymer ?
#
loop_
_entity_poly.entity_id
_entity_poly.type
_entity_poly.pdbx_seq_one_letter_code
_entity_poly.pdbx_strand_id
1 'polypeptide(L)'
;MASTPTERRIAAQIAAHESWANTTDRSARTAKARAALMAKFEQEADPEGKLLPAERAKRAEHLRKAHFKRLALASAKARRNKDAGKLRDAA
;
A
#
# COMPACT_ATOMS: atom_id res chain seq x y z
N MET A 1 -24.55 -21.09 15.68
CA MET A 1 -23.33 -21.75 15.15
C MET A 1 -22.38 -20.68 14.65
N ALA A 2 -21.06 -20.88 14.79
CA ALA A 2 -20.08 -19.91 14.29
C ALA A 2 -19.99 -19.99 12.76
N SER A 3 -19.93 -18.83 12.08
CA SER A 3 -19.76 -18.75 10.62
C SER A 3 -18.46 -19.42 10.18
N THR A 4 -18.48 -20.13 9.06
CA THR A 4 -17.30 -20.76 8.45
C THR A 4 -16.33 -19.71 7.86
N PRO A 5 -15.05 -20.05 7.59
CA PRO A 5 -14.13 -19.13 6.93
C PRO A 5 -14.61 -18.62 5.56
N THR A 6 -15.29 -19.46 4.78
CA THR A 6 -15.84 -19.10 3.47
C THR A 6 -16.97 -18.08 3.59
N GLU A 7 -17.89 -18.29 4.53
CA GLU A 7 -18.98 -17.35 4.78
C GLU A 7 -18.46 -15.98 5.24
N ARG A 8 -17.44 -15.96 6.13
CA ARG A 8 -16.79 -14.71 6.56
C ARG A 8 -16.16 -13.95 5.38
N ARG A 9 -15.54 -14.66 4.44
CA ARG A 9 -14.94 -14.05 3.24
C ARG A 9 -16.02 -13.41 2.37
N ILE A 10 -17.12 -14.11 2.11
CA ILE A 10 -18.23 -13.61 1.29
C ILE A 10 -18.85 -12.36 1.95
N ALA A 11 -19.12 -12.42 3.26
CA ALA A 11 -19.65 -11.28 4.01
C ALA A 11 -18.72 -10.05 3.92
N ALA A 12 -17.40 -10.25 4.04
CA ALA A 12 -16.43 -9.16 3.89
C ALA A 12 -16.42 -8.57 2.47
N GLN A 13 -16.62 -9.40 1.44
CA GLN A 13 -16.71 -8.93 0.05
C GLN A 13 -17.98 -8.12 -0.18
N ILE A 14 -19.14 -8.58 0.31
CA ILE A 14 -20.42 -7.85 0.24
C ILE A 14 -20.25 -6.47 0.88
N ALA A 15 -19.76 -6.42 2.12
CA ALA A 15 -19.54 -5.17 2.84
C ALA A 15 -18.58 -4.21 2.10
N ALA A 16 -17.52 -4.74 1.48
CA ALA A 16 -16.60 -3.92 0.70
C ALA A 16 -17.28 -3.31 -0.54
N HIS A 17 -18.07 -4.09 -1.28
CA HIS A 17 -18.80 -3.61 -2.45
C HIS A 17 -19.84 -2.54 -2.10
N GLU A 18 -20.66 -2.79 -1.07
CA GLU A 18 -21.65 -1.81 -0.57
C GLU A 18 -20.96 -0.53 -0.09
N SER A 19 -19.87 -0.66 0.66
CA SER A 19 -19.12 0.49 1.14
C SER A 19 -18.58 1.35 -0.01
N TRP A 20 -18.09 0.74 -1.09
CA TRP A 20 -17.63 1.47 -2.27
C TRP A 20 -18.75 2.04 -3.12
N ALA A 21 -19.91 1.37 -3.20
CA ALA A 21 -21.11 1.91 -3.84
C ALA A 21 -21.59 3.20 -3.14
N ASN A 22 -21.48 3.25 -1.81
CA ASN A 22 -21.84 4.41 -1.00
C ASN A 22 -20.76 5.51 -0.95
N THR A 23 -19.60 5.30 -1.58
CA THR A 23 -18.52 6.30 -1.59
C THR A 23 -18.66 7.23 -2.78
N THR A 24 -19.11 8.46 -2.55
CA THR A 24 -19.28 9.50 -3.57
C THR A 24 -17.95 10.07 -4.05
N ASP A 25 -17.02 10.36 -3.14
CA ASP A 25 -15.66 10.79 -3.45
C ASP A 25 -14.62 9.76 -2.99
N ARG A 26 -14.08 9.01 -3.96
CA ARG A 26 -13.05 7.99 -3.72
C ARG A 26 -11.71 8.58 -3.30
N SER A 27 -11.37 9.76 -3.81
CA SER A 27 -10.12 10.46 -3.50
C SER A 27 -10.12 10.98 -2.06
N ALA A 28 -11.26 11.53 -1.60
CA ALA A 28 -11.45 11.98 -0.23
C ALA A 28 -11.41 10.84 0.78
N ARG A 29 -12.04 9.69 0.46
CA ARG A 29 -12.05 8.51 1.35
C ARG A 29 -10.64 8.04 1.74
N THR A 30 -9.66 8.18 0.85
CA THR A 30 -8.26 7.76 1.09
C THR A 30 -7.31 8.92 1.39
N ALA A 31 -7.79 10.17 1.40
CA ALA A 31 -6.95 11.36 1.55
C ALA A 31 -6.16 11.37 2.86
N LYS A 32 -6.81 11.04 3.99
CA LYS A 32 -6.14 10.97 5.31
C LYS A 32 -4.99 9.98 5.33
N ALA A 33 -5.18 8.79 4.74
CA ALA A 33 -4.14 7.78 4.66
C ALA A 33 -2.97 8.23 3.77
N ARG A 34 -3.26 8.86 2.62
CA ARG A 34 -2.23 9.42 1.73
C ARG A 34 -1.44 10.54 2.43
N ALA A 35 -2.12 11.41 3.17
CA ALA A 35 -1.48 12.48 3.95
C ALA A 35 -0.58 11.92 5.05
N ALA A 36 -1.06 10.94 5.84
CA ALA A 36 -0.26 10.30 6.89
C ALA A 36 0.99 9.60 6.32
N LEU A 37 0.84 8.91 5.18
CA LEU A 37 1.98 8.30 4.50
C LEU A 37 2.99 9.34 4.00
N MET A 38 2.52 10.49 3.50
CA MET A 38 3.42 11.56 3.07
C MET A 38 4.14 12.20 4.26
N ALA A 39 3.43 12.47 5.36
CA ALA A 39 4.01 13.02 6.59
C ALA A 39 5.12 12.13 7.16
N LYS A 40 4.96 10.80 7.08
CA LYS A 40 6.03 9.86 7.42
C LYS A 40 7.30 10.11 6.60
N PHE A 41 7.18 10.30 5.28
CA PHE A 41 8.34 10.56 4.43
C PHE A 41 8.94 11.95 4.66
N GLU A 42 8.14 12.95 5.04
CA GLU A 42 8.66 14.27 5.45
C GLU A 42 9.48 14.17 6.73
N GLN A 43 9.01 13.40 7.71
CA GLN A 43 9.75 13.14 8.94
C GLN A 43 11.04 12.34 8.68
N GLU A 44 11.00 11.34 7.79
CA GLU A 44 12.20 10.61 7.37
C GLU A 44 13.19 11.49 6.60
N ALA A 45 12.69 12.44 5.80
CA ALA A 45 13.51 13.36 5.02
C ALA A 45 14.22 14.41 5.88
N ASP A 46 13.63 14.77 7.03
CA ASP A 46 14.13 15.79 7.93
C ASP A 46 13.81 15.47 9.41
N PRO A 47 14.47 14.46 10.01
CA PRO A 47 14.18 14.05 11.39
C PRO A 47 14.44 15.14 12.43
N GLU A 48 15.39 16.03 12.13
CA GLU A 48 15.80 17.13 13.01
C GLU A 48 15.07 18.46 12.71
N GLY A 49 14.25 18.51 11.66
CA GLY A 49 13.46 19.70 11.31
C GLY A 49 14.27 20.89 10.78
N LYS A 50 15.47 20.66 10.23
CA LYS A 50 16.41 21.72 9.84
C LYS A 50 16.27 22.16 8.38
N LEU A 51 15.60 21.36 7.55
CA LEU A 51 15.44 21.68 6.14
C LEU A 51 14.34 22.70 5.91
N LEU A 52 14.53 23.54 4.88
CA LEU A 52 13.46 24.38 4.35
C LEU A 52 12.29 23.52 3.86
N PRO A 53 11.03 23.97 4.01
CA PRO A 53 9.85 23.17 3.64
C PRO A 53 9.88 22.63 2.20
N ALA A 54 10.32 23.45 1.24
CA ALA A 54 10.40 23.04 -0.16
C ALA A 54 11.43 21.91 -0.39
N GLU A 55 12.59 21.98 0.27
CA GLU A 55 13.63 20.96 0.16
C GLU A 55 13.22 19.66 0.88
N ARG A 56 12.55 19.78 2.04
CA ARG A 56 11.95 18.64 2.74
C ARG A 56 10.92 17.93 1.86
N ALA A 57 10.03 18.68 1.20
CA ALA A 57 9.00 18.13 0.33
C ALA A 57 9.60 17.39 -0.89
N LYS A 58 10.62 17.97 -1.55
CA LYS A 58 11.34 17.31 -2.65
C LYS A 58 11.96 15.99 -2.18
N ARG A 59 12.67 15.99 -1.06
CA ARG A 59 13.29 14.78 -0.49
C ARG A 59 12.25 13.72 -0.12
N ALA A 60 11.17 14.12 0.52
CA ALA A 60 10.06 13.23 0.88
C ALA A 60 9.41 12.60 -0.36
N GLU A 61 9.25 13.35 -1.46
CA GLU A 61 8.75 12.80 -2.71
C GLU A 61 9.69 11.72 -3.29
N HIS A 62 11.00 11.96 -3.26
CA HIS A 62 11.98 10.96 -3.66
C HIS A 62 11.95 9.70 -2.78
N LEU A 63 11.81 9.85 -1.46
CA LEU A 63 11.65 8.72 -0.54
C LEU A 63 10.38 7.92 -0.84
N ARG A 64 9.25 8.61 -1.08
CA ARG A 64 7.99 7.98 -1.51
C ARG A 64 8.18 7.16 -2.78
N LYS A 65 8.82 7.73 -3.81
CA LYS A 65 9.11 7.02 -5.06
C LYS A 65 10.01 5.81 -4.82
N ALA A 66 11.05 5.95 -4.00
CA ALA A 66 11.95 4.85 -3.66
C ALA A 66 11.22 3.72 -2.92
N HIS A 67 10.33 4.05 -1.98
CA HIS A 67 9.52 3.08 -1.25
C HIS A 67 8.70 2.18 -2.19
N PHE A 68 7.93 2.78 -3.11
CA PHE A 68 7.13 2.00 -4.06
C PHE A 68 7.98 1.21 -5.06
N LYS A 69 9.13 1.73 -5.48
CA LYS A 69 10.09 0.98 -6.31
C LYS A 69 10.62 -0.26 -5.58
N ARG A 70 10.96 -0.16 -4.29
CA ARG A 70 11.38 -1.32 -3.47
C ARG A 70 10.27 -2.35 -3.35
N LEU A 71 9.03 -1.91 -3.13
CA LEU A 71 7.85 -2.80 -3.07
C LEU A 71 7.63 -3.53 -4.40
N ALA A 72 7.71 -2.82 -5.52
CA ALA A 72 7.57 -3.40 -6.85
C ALA A 72 8.67 -4.44 -7.15
N LEU A 73 9.92 -4.13 -6.78
CA LEU A 73 11.05 -5.06 -6.92
C LEU A 73 10.85 -6.33 -6.08
N ALA A 74 10.44 -6.17 -4.82
CA ALA A 74 10.16 -7.31 -3.93
C ALA A 74 9.03 -8.19 -4.51
N SER A 75 7.97 -7.57 -5.02
CA SER A 75 6.86 -8.26 -5.68
C SER A 75 7.30 -9.03 -6.93
N ALA A 76 8.16 -8.43 -7.76
CA ALA A 76 8.72 -9.10 -8.94
C ALA A 76 9.60 -10.30 -8.57
N LYS A 77 10.42 -10.17 -7.51
CA LYS A 77 11.23 -11.29 -6.98
C LYS A 77 10.33 -12.43 -6.49
N ALA A 78 9.29 -12.12 -5.73
CA ALA A 78 8.37 -13.13 -5.20
C ALA A 78 7.65 -13.91 -6.32
N ARG A 79 7.20 -13.23 -7.38
CA ARG A 79 6.59 -13.89 -8.55
C ARG A 79 7.58 -14.85 -9.23
N ARG A 80 8.80 -14.39 -9.52
CA ARG A 80 9.84 -15.25 -10.13
C ARG A 80 10.11 -16.51 -9.31
N ASN A 81 10.19 -16.40 -7.98
CA ASN A 81 10.41 -17.54 -7.11
C ASN A 81 9.24 -18.52 -7.13
N LYS A 82 7.99 -18.02 -7.17
CA LYS A 82 6.79 -18.85 -7.27
C LYS A 82 6.76 -19.62 -8.59
N ASP A 83 7.08 -18.95 -9.70
CA ASP A 83 7.10 -19.58 -11.02
C ASP A 83 8.21 -20.63 -11.11
N ALA A 84 9.39 -20.35 -10.55
CA ALA A 84 10.47 -21.32 -10.45
C ALA A 84 10.09 -22.53 -9.56
N GLY A 85 9.36 -22.31 -8.46
CA GLY A 85 8.83 -23.39 -7.63
C GLY A 85 7.83 -24.25 -8.41
N LYS A 86 6.87 -23.62 -9.10
CA LYS A 86 5.89 -24.33 -9.94
C LYS A 86 6.55 -25.15 -11.05
N LEU A 87 7.63 -24.65 -11.66
CA LEU A 87 8.39 -25.39 -12.66
C LEU A 87 9.12 -26.60 -12.08
N ARG A 88 9.62 -26.50 -10.84
CA ARG A 88 10.25 -27.61 -10.12
C ARG A 88 9.24 -28.67 -9.69
N ASP A 89 8.06 -28.25 -9.23
CA ASP A 89 7.01 -29.16 -8.78
C ASP A 89 6.32 -29.90 -9.95
N ALA A 90 6.50 -29.41 -11.18
CA ALA A 90 5.94 -29.99 -12.40
C ALA A 90 6.92 -30.91 -13.15
N ALA A 91 8.18 -31.01 -12.71
CA ALA A 91 9.24 -31.82 -13.31
C ALA A 91 9.56 -33.03 -12.42
#